data_AF-A0AAD9HXK8-F1
#
_entry.id   AF-A0AAD9HXK8-F1
#
_cell.length_a   1.000
_cell.length_b   1.000
_cell.length_c   1.000
_cell.angle_alpha   90.00
_cell.angle_beta   90.00
_cell.angle_gamma   90.00
#
_symmetry.space_group_name_H-M   'P 1'
#
loop_
_entity.id
_entity.type
_entity.pdbx_description
1 polymer ?
#
loop_
_entity_poly.entity_id
_entity_poly.type
_entity_poly.pdbx_seq_one_letter_code
_entity_poly.pdbx_strand_id
1 'polypeptide(L)'
;MSEHVFFICYFVSSAQSCPSGHLSGRWRDQSLHNVPFLTTARKHMFQYSKEGVELHMDLILEPAELLSFMSGPSPNRLNLTLWIQNAPFQANHRYHHGSASSKCRYARCPDKRRSILKGFWRVAFDERASDVRGEGTPDAEDPYINAGYMHLYCFEQAFDLALLMRQSEVTGQFRIAPDTRNFPHEVGHKNRMSLVRDSRSMLDTFDEWREEQNRALDRLAQLRPEITEAAYGTPKLRRRRREDRLWFQLTKRHLELEDKGRQKARNARGGADIAKHMGDLERYLDLKEEAEKPAKLEMRHYGMMLAAGPASPMSPASPVEEVEQRVHMLQEQPHTRKRSAAAAHLVAEATSHAVTRRMSSVLAPLVASEPEHKRRRLEDLINRRVEQRLAQMQPAKSRAVERYAEKVAAKDGLVKRSTSIPS
;
A
#
# COMPACT_ATOMS: atom_id res chain seq x y z
N MET A 1 -7.64 63.03 30.31
CA MET A 1 -8.73 62.65 29.38
C MET A 1 -8.17 61.62 28.40
N SER A 2 -8.88 60.50 28.26
CA SER A 2 -8.64 59.39 27.31
C SER A 2 -7.47 58.45 27.62
N GLU A 3 -7.73 57.43 28.45
CA GLU A 3 -6.96 56.18 28.50
C GLU A 3 -7.69 55.09 27.70
N HIS A 4 -6.91 54.33 26.93
CA HIS A 4 -7.34 53.21 26.10
C HIS A 4 -7.61 51.95 26.94
N VAL A 5 -8.73 51.31 26.64
CA VAL A 5 -9.21 50.06 27.24
C VAL A 5 -8.59 48.87 26.50
N PHE A 6 -7.85 48.02 27.24
CA PHE A 6 -7.54 46.64 26.87
C PHE A 6 -8.40 45.71 27.75
N PHE A 7 -9.32 44.95 27.15
CA PHE A 7 -10.06 43.90 27.85
C PHE A 7 -9.38 42.55 27.60
N ILE A 8 -8.77 42.00 28.65
CA ILE A 8 -8.39 40.59 28.78
C ILE A 8 -9.37 40.00 29.80
N CYS A 9 -10.23 39.06 29.37
CA CYS A 9 -11.04 38.27 30.31
C CYS A 9 -10.48 36.84 30.38
N TYR A 10 -9.75 36.58 31.46
CA TYR A 10 -9.65 35.24 32.06
C TYR A 10 -10.94 34.95 32.83
N PHE A 11 -11.48 33.74 32.71
CA PHE A 11 -12.40 33.20 33.71
C PHE A 11 -11.94 31.81 34.12
N VAL A 12 -11.64 31.69 35.42
CA VAL A 12 -11.32 30.46 36.15
C VAL A 12 -12.33 30.34 37.29
N SER A 13 -12.76 29.11 37.55
CA SER A 13 -13.42 28.61 38.77
C SER A 13 -14.90 28.93 38.99
N SER A 14 -15.74 27.89 39.12
CA SER A 14 -15.91 27.26 40.44
C SER A 14 -16.74 25.99 40.36
N ALA A 15 -16.27 24.96 41.05
CA ALA A 15 -17.00 23.75 41.36
C ALA A 15 -17.78 23.98 42.65
N GLN A 16 -19.11 23.80 42.62
CA GLN A 16 -19.94 23.71 43.82
C GLN A 16 -21.00 22.61 43.65
N SER A 17 -20.78 21.53 44.41
CA SER A 17 -21.75 20.68 45.11
C SER A 17 -23.21 20.64 44.63
N CYS A 18 -23.61 19.49 44.11
CA CYS A 18 -25.01 19.07 43.96
C CYS A 18 -25.69 18.83 45.32
N PRO A 19 -26.98 19.20 45.45
CA PRO A 19 -27.93 18.47 46.29
C PRO A 19 -28.90 17.66 45.43
N SER A 20 -29.06 16.41 45.83
CA SER A 20 -30.10 15.47 45.41
C SER A 20 -31.51 16.03 45.60
N GLY A 21 -32.30 16.06 44.51
CA GLY A 21 -33.72 16.40 44.54
C GLY A 21 -34.49 15.65 43.47
N HIS A 22 -35.26 14.65 43.89
CA HIS A 22 -36.34 14.05 43.10
C HIS A 22 -37.39 15.12 42.77
N LEU A 23 -37.62 15.41 41.48
CA LEU A 23 -38.88 15.97 41.02
C LEU A 23 -39.31 15.32 39.70
N SER A 24 -40.42 14.59 39.81
CA SER A 24 -41.30 14.19 38.74
C SER A 24 -41.85 15.43 38.03
N GLY A 25 -41.69 15.48 36.71
CA GLY A 25 -42.11 16.64 35.91
C GLY A 25 -42.36 16.24 34.46
N ARG A 26 -43.58 15.77 34.21
CA ARG A 26 -44.14 15.43 32.91
C ARG A 26 -44.30 16.70 32.05
N TRP A 27 -43.46 16.89 31.04
CA TRP A 27 -43.70 17.80 29.92
C TRP A 27 -43.73 17.01 28.62
N ARG A 28 -44.94 16.59 28.23
CA ARG A 28 -45.37 16.50 26.82
C ARG A 28 -45.72 17.94 26.43
N ASP A 29 -45.56 18.47 25.23
CA ASP A 29 -45.16 18.02 23.89
C ASP A 29 -45.16 19.32 23.06
N GLN A 30 -44.33 19.40 22.01
CA GLN A 30 -44.72 19.88 20.67
C GLN A 30 -43.56 20.48 19.87
N SER A 31 -43.45 19.97 18.64
CA SER A 31 -42.87 20.57 17.43
C SER A 31 -41.43 20.22 17.01
N LEU A 32 -41.10 18.93 16.88
CA LEU A 32 -40.22 18.44 15.80
C LEU A 32 -40.61 17.02 15.37
N HIS A 33 -41.89 16.80 15.05
CA HIS A 33 -42.36 15.57 14.43
C HIS A 33 -42.96 15.88 13.07
N ASN A 34 -42.10 15.86 12.05
CA ASN A 34 -42.47 15.47 10.68
C ASN A 34 -41.22 15.17 9.87
N VAL A 35 -40.61 14.02 10.17
CA VAL A 35 -39.85 13.25 9.18
C VAL A 35 -40.51 11.88 9.16
N PRO A 36 -40.96 11.35 8.01
CA PRO A 36 -41.72 10.10 7.99
C PRO A 36 -40.87 8.96 8.54
N PHE A 37 -41.24 8.50 9.73
CA PHE A 37 -40.71 7.27 10.31
C PHE A 37 -41.34 6.10 9.55
N LEU A 38 -40.70 5.71 8.45
CA LEU A 38 -41.06 4.49 7.72
C LEU A 38 -40.63 3.29 8.56
N THR A 39 -41.60 2.72 9.26
CA THR A 39 -41.60 1.36 9.80
C THR A 39 -41.66 0.36 8.64
N THR A 40 -40.49 -0.01 8.18
CA THR A 40 -40.21 -1.27 7.49
C THR A 40 -38.80 -1.60 7.91
N ALA A 41 -38.54 -2.81 8.42
CA ALA A 41 -37.26 -3.21 9.02
C ALA A 41 -36.06 -2.68 8.21
N ARG A 42 -35.54 -1.51 8.59
CA ARG A 42 -34.44 -0.87 7.88
C ARG A 42 -33.23 -1.72 8.21
N LYS A 43 -32.77 -2.49 7.24
CA LYS A 43 -31.43 -3.09 7.28
C LYS A 43 -30.49 -1.96 7.74
N HIS A 44 -29.91 -2.07 8.93
CA HIS A 44 -29.04 -1.02 9.45
C HIS A 44 -27.98 -0.73 8.38
N MET A 45 -27.89 0.54 7.96
CA MET A 45 -27.04 0.98 6.83
C MET A 45 -25.59 0.56 7.04
N PHE A 46 -25.14 0.57 8.30
CA PHE A 46 -23.82 0.09 8.72
C PHE A 46 -23.95 -1.27 9.38
N GLN A 47 -23.67 -2.32 8.61
CA GLN A 47 -23.54 -3.68 9.11
C GLN A 47 -22.09 -3.96 9.50
N TYR A 48 -21.91 -4.69 10.60
CA TYR A 48 -20.62 -5.16 11.06
C TYR A 48 -20.42 -6.63 10.70
N SER A 49 -19.17 -7.09 10.74
CA SER A 49 -18.83 -8.50 10.70
C SER A 49 -19.42 -9.25 11.91
N LYS A 50 -19.33 -10.58 11.90
CA LYS A 50 -19.85 -11.41 13.00
C LYS A 50 -19.21 -11.09 14.35
N GLU A 51 -17.97 -10.63 14.32
CA GLU A 51 -17.17 -10.22 15.46
C GLU A 51 -17.57 -8.84 15.99
N GLY A 52 -18.38 -8.08 15.24
CA GLY A 52 -18.96 -6.82 15.70
C GLY A 52 -17.98 -5.64 15.82
N VAL A 53 -16.76 -5.77 15.26
CA VAL A 53 -15.72 -4.72 15.33
C VAL A 53 -15.43 -4.07 13.98
N GLU A 54 -15.39 -4.86 12.91
CA GLU A 54 -15.12 -4.37 11.56
C GLU A 54 -16.45 -4.20 10.81
N LEU A 55 -16.56 -3.19 9.94
CA LEU A 55 -17.67 -3.11 9.01
C LEU A 55 -17.66 -4.31 8.07
N HIS A 56 -18.86 -4.79 7.73
CA HIS A 56 -19.03 -5.93 6.84
C HIS A 56 -18.20 -5.77 5.56
N MET A 57 -17.55 -6.85 5.11
CA MET A 57 -16.49 -6.75 4.11
C MET A 57 -16.92 -6.23 2.74
N ASP A 58 -18.18 -6.47 2.39
CA ASP A 58 -18.78 -5.98 1.15
C ASP A 58 -19.31 -4.54 1.25
N LEU A 59 -19.26 -3.95 2.45
CA LEU A 59 -19.71 -2.59 2.64
C LEU A 59 -18.72 -1.61 2.00
N ILE A 60 -19.26 -0.85 1.06
CA ILE A 60 -18.59 0.14 0.24
C ILE A 60 -19.45 1.39 0.31
N LEU A 61 -18.84 2.54 0.61
CA LEU A 61 -19.56 3.73 1.04
C LEU A 61 -19.32 4.90 0.08
N GLU A 62 -20.41 5.54 -0.34
CA GLU A 62 -20.41 6.83 -1.03
C GLU A 62 -20.08 7.97 -0.03
N PRO A 63 -19.70 9.17 -0.51
CA PRO A 63 -19.36 10.30 0.36
C PRO A 63 -20.44 10.66 1.40
N ALA A 64 -21.72 10.62 1.00
CA ALA A 64 -22.83 10.92 1.89
C ALA A 64 -22.99 9.87 3.00
N GLU A 65 -22.81 8.60 2.67
CA GLU A 65 -22.88 7.49 3.62
C GLU A 65 -21.68 7.51 4.57
N LEU A 66 -20.49 7.84 4.08
CA LEU A 66 -19.30 8.08 4.90
C LEU A 66 -19.53 9.23 5.88
N LEU A 67 -20.15 10.33 5.43
CA LEU A 67 -20.47 11.44 6.34
C LEU A 67 -21.51 11.03 7.38
N SER A 68 -22.58 10.33 6.96
CA SER A 68 -23.56 9.76 7.90
C SER A 68 -22.92 8.77 8.86
N PHE A 69 -21.90 8.03 8.43
CA PHE A 69 -21.12 7.16 9.30
C PHE A 69 -20.34 7.98 10.32
N MET A 70 -19.65 9.04 9.90
CA MET A 70 -18.82 9.86 10.78
C MET A 70 -19.65 10.68 11.79
N SER A 71 -20.78 11.22 11.37
CA SER A 71 -21.66 12.09 12.17
C SER A 71 -22.80 11.35 12.89
N GLY A 72 -23.02 10.07 12.57
CA GLY A 72 -24.16 9.31 13.06
C GLY A 72 -24.07 8.95 14.54
N PRO A 73 -25.20 8.97 15.28
CA PRO A 73 -25.24 8.47 16.65
C PRO A 73 -24.98 6.97 16.63
N SER A 74 -24.00 6.51 17.39
CA SER A 74 -23.81 5.08 17.65
C SER A 74 -23.78 4.86 19.15
N PRO A 75 -24.63 3.95 19.68
CA PRO A 75 -24.74 3.69 21.10
C PRO A 75 -23.43 3.18 21.74
N ASN A 76 -22.46 2.74 20.92
CA ASN A 76 -21.16 2.23 21.35
C ASN A 76 -19.98 3.12 20.93
N ARG A 77 -20.20 4.25 20.24
CA ARG A 77 -19.12 5.18 19.86
C ARG A 77 -18.98 6.26 20.91
N LEU A 78 -18.04 6.04 21.82
CA LEU A 78 -17.66 7.10 22.74
C LEU A 78 -16.76 8.14 22.04
N ASN A 79 -15.91 7.72 21.08
CA ASN A 79 -14.95 8.61 20.40
C ASN A 79 -14.50 8.06 19.03
N LEU A 80 -15.23 8.32 17.93
CA LEU A 80 -14.73 7.98 16.59
C LEU A 80 -13.51 8.83 16.26
N THR A 81 -12.35 8.20 16.07
CA THR A 81 -11.14 8.86 15.57
C THR A 81 -10.73 8.30 14.23
N LEU A 82 -10.50 9.19 13.28
CA LEU A 82 -9.98 8.91 11.96
C LEU A 82 -8.48 9.15 11.98
N TRP A 83 -7.73 8.06 12.11
CA TRP A 83 -6.27 8.10 12.21
C TRP A 83 -5.64 8.17 10.83
N ILE A 84 -4.80 9.17 10.60
CA ILE A 84 -3.96 9.28 9.40
C ILE A 84 -2.68 8.50 9.66
N GLN A 85 -2.50 7.41 8.91
CA GLN A 85 -1.54 6.36 9.18
C GLN A 85 -0.66 6.04 7.97
N ASN A 86 0.52 5.49 8.26
CA ASN A 86 1.25 4.63 7.34
C ASN A 86 0.54 3.29 7.20
N ALA A 87 0.42 2.76 5.98
CA ALA A 87 0.02 1.36 5.80
C ALA A 87 1.11 0.42 6.35
N PRO A 88 0.79 -0.44 7.34
CA PRO A 88 1.76 -1.34 7.95
C PRO A 88 2.10 -2.49 7.00
N PHE A 89 3.33 -2.98 7.05
CA PHE A 89 3.77 -4.12 6.25
C PHE A 89 3.43 -5.45 6.93
N GLN A 90 3.03 -6.45 6.14
CA GLN A 90 2.75 -7.83 6.60
C GLN A 90 1.74 -7.93 7.75
N ALA A 91 0.78 -7.01 7.82
CA ALA A 91 -0.19 -6.94 8.90
C ALA A 91 -1.44 -7.83 8.70
N ASN A 92 -1.52 -8.57 7.59
CA ASN A 92 -2.75 -9.29 7.22
C ASN A 92 -3.20 -10.30 8.29
N HIS A 93 -2.26 -10.95 8.98
CA HIS A 93 -2.57 -11.94 10.03
C HIS A 93 -3.23 -11.34 11.27
N ARG A 94 -3.21 -10.01 11.43
CA ARG A 94 -3.82 -9.29 12.56
C ARG A 94 -5.25 -8.84 12.31
N TYR A 95 -5.68 -8.89 11.06
CA TYR A 95 -7.04 -8.55 10.69
C TYR A 95 -7.93 -9.79 10.76
N HIS A 96 -9.18 -9.64 11.22
CA HIS A 96 -10.12 -10.77 11.33
C HIS A 96 -10.35 -11.47 9.98
N HIS A 97 -10.41 -10.69 8.90
CA HIS A 97 -10.63 -11.20 7.54
C HIS A 97 -9.41 -11.01 6.64
N GLY A 98 -8.21 -11.01 7.23
CA GLY A 98 -6.97 -10.96 6.47
C GLY A 98 -6.86 -9.72 5.58
N SER A 99 -6.42 -9.92 4.33
CA SER A 99 -6.29 -8.83 3.35
C SER A 99 -7.61 -8.18 2.96
N ALA A 100 -8.76 -8.80 3.28
CA ALA A 100 -10.04 -8.19 2.97
C ALA A 100 -10.27 -6.97 3.88
N SER A 101 -10.00 -7.08 5.18
CA SER A 101 -10.23 -6.03 6.18
C SER A 101 -9.52 -4.71 5.86
N SER A 102 -8.33 -4.79 5.24
CA SER A 102 -7.51 -3.62 4.89
C SER A 102 -7.88 -2.96 3.57
N LYS A 103 -8.99 -3.36 2.92
CA LYS A 103 -9.45 -2.76 1.68
C LYS A 103 -10.07 -1.38 1.90
N CYS A 104 -9.89 -0.51 0.91
CA CYS A 104 -10.50 0.80 0.88
C CYS A 104 -12.03 0.72 0.75
N ARG A 105 -12.72 1.38 1.69
CA ARG A 105 -14.18 1.42 1.77
C ARG A 105 -14.82 2.44 0.84
N TYR A 106 -14.05 3.26 0.12
CA TYR A 106 -14.61 4.27 -0.76
C TYR A 106 -15.27 3.67 -1.99
N ALA A 107 -16.51 4.05 -2.29
CA ALA A 107 -17.23 3.58 -3.47
C ALA A 107 -16.51 3.89 -4.78
N ARG A 108 -15.97 5.10 -4.89
CA ARG A 108 -15.26 5.58 -6.09
C ARG A 108 -13.75 5.43 -6.00
N CYS A 109 -13.28 4.40 -5.29
CA CYS A 109 -11.85 4.07 -5.26
C CYS A 109 -11.38 3.72 -6.68
N PRO A 110 -10.32 4.36 -7.21
CA PRO A 110 -9.83 4.06 -8.56
C PRO A 110 -9.17 2.67 -8.64
N ASP A 111 -8.65 2.14 -7.52
CA ASP A 111 -8.14 0.77 -7.48
C ASP A 111 -9.32 -0.21 -7.41
N LYS A 112 -9.56 -0.94 -8.50
CA LYS A 112 -10.58 -1.99 -8.58
C LYS A 112 -10.43 -3.06 -7.49
N ARG A 113 -9.20 -3.34 -7.05
CA ARG A 113 -8.92 -4.29 -5.96
C ARG A 113 -8.97 -3.65 -4.58
N ARG A 114 -9.12 -2.32 -4.52
CA ARG A 114 -9.24 -1.50 -3.30
C ARG A 114 -8.09 -1.72 -2.33
N SER A 115 -6.93 -2.15 -2.81
CA SER A 115 -5.83 -2.61 -1.98
C SER A 115 -5.04 -1.41 -1.44
N ILE A 116 -4.84 -1.38 -0.13
CA ILE A 116 -3.98 -0.37 0.51
C ILE A 116 -2.60 -1.00 0.74
N LEU A 117 -1.68 -0.76 -0.19
CA LEU A 117 -0.35 -1.39 -0.18
C LEU A 117 0.61 -0.67 0.77
N LYS A 118 1.73 -1.33 1.08
CA LYS A 118 2.83 -0.71 1.83
C LYS A 118 3.29 0.58 1.13
N GLY A 119 3.52 1.61 1.92
CA GLY A 119 3.95 2.93 1.44
C GLY A 119 2.78 3.86 1.09
N PHE A 120 1.54 3.35 1.14
CA PHE A 120 0.37 4.19 0.94
C PHE A 120 -0.01 4.85 2.27
N TRP A 121 -0.42 6.10 2.19
CA TRP A 121 -1.08 6.78 3.31
C TRP A 121 -2.54 6.31 3.38
N ARG A 122 -3.02 6.07 4.60
CA ARG A 122 -4.39 5.60 4.83
C ARG A 122 -5.06 6.35 5.97
N VAL A 123 -6.39 6.28 5.99
CA VAL A 123 -7.25 6.71 7.08
C VAL A 123 -7.86 5.46 7.71
N ALA A 124 -7.69 5.28 9.01
CA ALA A 124 -8.30 4.19 9.78
C ALA A 124 -9.48 4.73 10.59
N PHE A 125 -10.61 4.02 10.54
CA PHE A 125 -11.86 4.41 11.19
C PHE A 125 -11.93 3.71 12.55
N ASP A 126 -11.43 4.36 13.60
CA ASP A 126 -11.30 3.79 14.94
C ASP A 126 -12.46 4.25 15.81
N GLU A 127 -13.46 3.38 15.98
CA GLU A 127 -14.65 3.64 16.80
C GLU A 127 -14.40 3.46 18.30
N ARG A 128 -13.23 2.93 18.67
CA ARG A 128 -12.85 2.55 20.03
C ARG A 128 -11.59 3.28 20.46
N ALA A 129 -11.37 4.47 19.91
CA ALA A 129 -10.15 5.26 20.07
C ALA A 129 -9.96 5.87 21.46
N SER A 130 -10.75 5.47 22.48
CA SER A 130 -10.57 5.96 23.84
C SER A 130 -9.12 5.73 24.30
N ASP A 131 -8.61 6.68 25.08
CA ASP A 131 -7.22 6.73 25.57
C ASP A 131 -6.76 5.46 26.31
N VAL A 132 -7.71 4.59 26.64
CA VAL A 132 -7.56 3.22 27.11
C VAL A 132 -6.66 2.37 26.20
N ARG A 133 -6.67 2.54 24.87
CA ARG A 133 -5.80 1.75 23.95
C ARG A 133 -4.32 2.15 23.98
N GLY A 134 -3.97 3.28 24.61
CA GLY A 134 -2.65 3.91 24.49
C GLY A 134 -1.67 3.66 25.63
N GLU A 135 -2.12 3.56 26.88
CA GLU A 135 -1.24 3.42 28.05
C GLU A 135 -1.86 2.49 29.10
N GLY A 136 -1.27 1.31 29.29
CA GLY A 136 -1.41 0.53 30.51
C GLY A 136 -2.73 -0.23 30.74
N THR A 137 -3.63 -0.37 29.76
CA THR A 137 -4.81 -1.22 29.96
C THR A 137 -4.58 -2.65 29.45
N PRO A 138 -4.81 -3.68 30.31
CA PRO A 138 -4.58 -5.08 29.95
C PRO A 138 -5.47 -5.64 28.84
N ASP A 139 -6.61 -4.99 28.58
CA ASP A 139 -7.64 -5.45 27.63
C ASP A 139 -7.70 -4.59 26.34
N ALA A 140 -6.63 -3.86 26.02
CA ALA A 140 -6.57 -3.07 24.79
C ALA A 140 -6.62 -3.97 23.55
N GLU A 141 -7.79 -4.04 22.93
CA GLU A 141 -7.99 -4.72 21.64
C GLU A 141 -6.95 -4.28 20.61
N ASP A 142 -6.52 -5.24 19.79
CA ASP A 142 -5.48 -5.07 18.79
C ASP A 142 -5.71 -3.77 17.96
N PRO A 143 -4.72 -2.84 17.88
CA PRO A 143 -4.87 -1.55 17.20
C PRO A 143 -5.03 -1.66 15.67
N TYR A 144 -4.87 -2.86 15.11
CA TYR A 144 -5.12 -3.18 13.70
C TYR A 144 -6.59 -3.50 13.44
N ILE A 145 -7.40 -3.69 14.47
CA ILE A 145 -8.83 -3.94 14.33
C ILE A 145 -9.54 -2.58 14.40
N ASN A 146 -9.98 -2.09 13.24
CA ASN A 146 -10.70 -0.83 13.08
C ASN A 146 -11.97 -1.08 12.24
N ALA A 147 -12.97 -0.21 12.34
CA ALA A 147 -14.24 -0.36 11.61
C ALA A 147 -14.01 -0.40 10.08
N GLY A 148 -13.02 0.33 9.58
CA GLY A 148 -12.65 0.29 8.17
C GLY A 148 -11.41 1.11 7.87
N TYR A 149 -11.01 1.08 6.59
CA TYR A 149 -9.88 1.83 6.08
C TYR A 149 -10.20 2.51 4.75
N MET A 150 -9.55 3.63 4.48
CA MET A 150 -9.53 4.27 3.17
C MET A 150 -8.11 4.68 2.81
N HIS A 151 -7.78 4.73 1.51
CA HIS A 151 -6.61 5.48 1.08
C HIS A 151 -6.78 6.95 1.49
N LEU A 152 -5.71 7.60 1.94
CA LEU A 152 -5.76 9.05 2.19
C LEU A 152 -6.10 9.81 0.90
N TYR A 153 -5.59 9.35 -0.25
CA TYR A 153 -6.01 9.83 -1.57
C TYR A 153 -7.53 9.79 -1.74
N CYS A 154 -8.15 8.63 -1.57
CA CYS A 154 -9.60 8.45 -1.70
C CYS A 154 -10.38 9.31 -0.71
N PHE A 155 -9.87 9.46 0.52
CA PHE A 155 -10.50 10.29 1.54
C PHE A 155 -10.50 11.78 1.14
N GLU A 156 -9.38 12.31 0.63
CA GLU A 156 -9.30 13.68 0.08
C GLU A 156 -10.05 13.84 -1.26
N GLN A 157 -10.37 12.74 -1.95
CA GLN A 157 -11.28 12.75 -3.09
C GLN A 157 -12.76 12.71 -2.67
N ALA A 158 -13.10 12.17 -1.50
CA ALA A 158 -14.46 12.22 -0.98
C ALA A 158 -14.76 13.58 -0.32
N PHE A 159 -13.78 14.13 0.40
CA PHE A 159 -13.97 15.28 1.28
C PHE A 159 -12.89 16.34 1.10
N ASP A 160 -13.24 17.58 1.44
CA ASP A 160 -12.23 18.57 1.77
C ASP A 160 -11.72 18.31 3.18
N LEU A 161 -10.63 17.55 3.29
CA LEU A 161 -10.04 17.14 4.57
C LEU A 161 -9.84 18.30 5.56
N ALA A 162 -9.38 19.49 5.14
CA ALA A 162 -9.15 20.58 6.08
C ALA A 162 -10.46 21.15 6.65
N LEU A 163 -11.48 21.28 5.79
CA LEU A 163 -12.82 21.70 6.23
C LEU A 163 -13.44 20.64 7.15
N LEU A 164 -13.28 19.36 6.81
CA LEU A 164 -13.79 18.25 7.60
C LEU A 164 -13.09 18.17 8.98
N MET A 165 -11.79 18.43 9.05
CA MET A 165 -11.05 18.54 10.31
C MET A 165 -11.60 19.65 11.19
N ARG A 166 -11.77 20.86 10.63
CA ARG A 166 -12.35 22.00 11.36
C ARG A 166 -13.77 21.70 11.83
N GLN A 167 -14.59 21.06 10.99
CA GLN A 167 -15.93 20.62 11.38
C GLN A 167 -15.90 19.60 12.52
N SER A 168 -14.96 18.65 12.47
CA SER A 168 -14.79 17.65 13.52
C SER A 168 -14.43 18.29 14.87
N GLU A 169 -13.59 19.31 14.85
CA GLU A 169 -13.19 20.10 16.03
C GLU A 169 -14.37 20.92 16.60
N VAL A 170 -15.20 21.52 15.73
CA VAL A 170 -16.36 22.33 16.14
C VAL A 170 -17.50 21.45 16.68
N THR A 171 -17.79 20.33 16.01
CA THR A 171 -18.95 19.49 16.35
C THR A 171 -18.65 18.46 17.44
N GLY A 172 -17.39 18.06 17.59
CA GLY A 172 -16.97 17.01 18.53
C GLY A 172 -17.52 15.62 18.21
N GLN A 173 -18.21 15.42 17.08
CA GLN A 173 -18.84 14.13 16.72
C GLN A 173 -17.83 13.04 16.38
N PHE A 174 -16.69 13.45 15.84
CA PHE A 174 -15.55 12.59 15.52
C PHE A 174 -14.27 13.44 15.57
N ARG A 175 -13.12 12.78 15.52
CA ARG A 175 -11.80 13.42 15.47
C ARG A 175 -11.04 12.95 14.24
N ILE A 176 -10.27 13.83 13.62
CA ILE A 176 -9.27 13.44 12.62
C ILE A 176 -7.89 13.81 13.18
N ALA A 177 -6.97 12.85 13.24
CA ALA A 177 -5.66 13.07 13.83
C ALA A 177 -4.55 12.27 13.13
N PRO A 178 -3.31 12.76 13.12
CA PRO A 178 -2.16 11.95 12.73
C PRO A 178 -1.95 10.85 13.78
N ASP A 179 -1.70 9.61 13.33
CA ASP A 179 -1.46 8.53 14.29
C ASP A 179 -0.04 8.66 14.88
N THR A 180 0.05 9.14 16.10
CA THR A 180 1.30 9.24 16.87
C THR A 180 1.29 8.34 18.10
N ARG A 181 0.31 7.42 18.19
CA ARG A 181 0.15 6.56 19.36
C ARG A 181 1.35 5.64 19.52
N ASN A 182 1.71 5.37 20.77
CA ASN A 182 2.59 4.28 21.13
C ASN A 182 1.73 3.07 21.56
N PHE A 183 2.19 1.87 21.25
CA PHE A 183 1.54 0.64 21.67
C PHE A 183 2.53 -0.17 22.51
N PRO A 184 2.39 -0.16 23.85
CA PRO A 184 3.32 -0.83 24.76
C PRO A 184 3.52 -2.32 24.46
N HIS A 185 2.48 -2.99 23.94
CA HIS A 185 2.52 -4.42 23.62
C HIS A 185 3.10 -4.74 22.24
N GLU A 186 3.45 -3.73 21.43
CA GLU A 186 4.15 -3.95 20.16
C GLU A 186 5.65 -4.16 20.39
N VAL A 187 6.27 -4.99 19.55
CA VAL A 187 7.72 -5.24 19.60
C VAL A 187 8.50 -3.93 19.51
N GLY A 188 9.28 -3.64 20.55
CA GLY A 188 10.08 -2.42 20.66
C GLY A 188 9.25 -1.16 20.94
N HIS A 189 8.01 -1.28 21.42
CA HIS A 189 7.09 -0.18 21.72
C HIS A 189 6.93 0.78 20.53
N LYS A 190 6.73 0.21 19.33
CA LYS A 190 6.66 0.96 18.08
C LYS A 190 5.38 0.66 17.33
N ASN A 191 4.56 1.71 17.16
CA ASN A 191 3.42 1.69 16.28
C ASN A 191 3.88 1.73 14.80
N ARG A 192 3.78 0.59 14.10
CA ARG A 192 4.15 0.48 12.68
C ARG A 192 3.23 1.26 11.73
N MET A 193 2.05 1.66 12.22
CA MET A 193 1.06 2.47 11.49
C MET A 193 1.25 3.96 11.74
N SER A 194 2.10 4.35 12.70
CA SER A 194 2.29 5.74 13.07
C SER A 194 2.74 6.58 11.88
N LEU A 195 2.21 7.79 11.76
CA LEU A 195 2.67 8.78 10.79
C LEU A 195 4.16 9.10 10.98
N VAL A 196 4.63 9.10 12.22
CA VAL A 196 6.01 9.42 12.60
C VAL A 196 6.93 8.19 12.63
N ARG A 197 6.52 7.06 12.04
CA ARG A 197 7.28 5.80 12.01
C ARG A 197 8.73 6.01 11.56
N ASP A 198 8.93 6.79 10.51
CA ASP A 198 10.25 6.96 9.89
C ASP A 198 10.97 8.24 10.39
N SER A 199 10.23 9.29 10.73
CA SER A 199 10.77 10.55 11.26
C SER A 199 9.70 11.35 11.97
N ARG A 200 10.08 12.04 13.06
CA ARG A 200 9.18 12.97 13.76
C ARG A 200 8.77 14.16 12.89
N SER A 201 9.62 14.58 11.95
CA SER A 201 9.34 15.71 11.05
C SER A 201 8.19 15.47 10.07
N MET A 202 7.67 14.24 9.99
CA MET A 202 6.41 13.97 9.30
C MET A 202 5.22 14.64 9.98
N LEU A 203 5.28 14.82 11.32
CA LEU A 203 4.26 15.55 12.06
C LEU A 203 4.33 17.04 11.75
N ASP A 204 5.54 17.61 11.69
CA ASP A 204 5.75 19.01 11.32
C ASP A 204 5.11 19.30 9.94
N THR A 205 5.32 18.42 8.94
CA THR A 205 4.67 18.54 7.62
C THR A 205 3.14 18.45 7.69
N PHE A 206 2.58 17.62 8.59
CA PHE A 206 1.14 17.55 8.79
C PHE A 206 0.59 18.86 9.38
N ASP A 207 1.26 19.39 10.40
CA ASP A 207 0.86 20.61 11.10
C ASP A 207 1.01 21.84 10.20
N GLU A 208 2.14 22.00 9.50
CA GLU A 208 2.37 23.07 8.52
C GLU A 208 1.31 23.07 7.42
N TRP A 209 1.00 21.88 6.87
CA TRP A 209 -0.05 21.74 5.88
C TRP A 209 -1.40 22.17 6.46
N ARG A 210 -1.75 21.67 7.66
CA ARG A 210 -3.03 21.99 8.31
C ARG A 210 -3.18 23.49 8.55
N GLU A 211 -2.14 24.15 9.04
CA GLU A 211 -2.12 25.60 9.25
C GLU A 211 -2.26 26.39 7.95
N GLU A 212 -1.56 25.98 6.89
CA GLU A 212 -1.71 26.61 5.57
C GLU A 212 -3.14 26.44 5.03
N GLN A 213 -3.72 25.25 5.16
CA GLN A 213 -5.09 25.00 4.73
C GLN A 213 -6.10 25.79 5.56
N ASN A 214 -5.89 25.92 6.87
CA ASN A 214 -6.72 26.72 7.75
C ASN A 214 -6.69 28.20 7.34
N ARG A 215 -5.50 28.77 7.12
CA ARG A 215 -5.37 30.15 6.61
C ARG A 215 -6.07 30.34 5.27
N ALA A 216 -6.03 29.34 4.38
CA ALA A 216 -6.73 29.39 3.10
C ALA A 216 -8.27 29.37 3.27
N LEU A 217 -8.77 28.58 4.22
CA LEU A 217 -10.20 28.55 4.56
C LEU A 217 -10.66 29.86 5.21
N ASP A 218 -9.84 30.47 6.07
CA ASP A 218 -10.17 31.75 6.71
C ASP A 218 -10.29 32.88 5.68
N ARG A 219 -9.36 32.93 4.72
CA ARG A 219 -9.45 33.84 3.56
C ARG A 219 -10.71 33.59 2.73
N LEU A 220 -11.09 32.32 2.53
CA LEU A 220 -12.30 31.98 1.79
C LEU A 220 -13.56 32.42 2.55
N ALA A 221 -13.61 32.22 3.87
CA ALA A 221 -14.71 32.65 4.73
C ALA A 221 -14.91 34.17 4.68
N GLN A 222 -13.81 34.94 4.64
CA GLN A 222 -13.87 36.40 4.50
C GLN A 222 -14.44 36.84 3.15
N LEU A 223 -14.11 36.12 2.08
CA LEU A 223 -14.54 36.47 0.72
C LEU A 223 -15.95 35.94 0.38
N ARG A 224 -16.37 34.84 1.00
CA ARG A 224 -17.60 34.10 0.71
C ARG A 224 -18.18 33.46 1.98
N PRO A 225 -18.64 34.26 2.95
CA PRO A 225 -19.16 33.75 4.23
C PRO A 225 -20.32 32.76 4.05
N GLU A 226 -21.18 32.99 3.05
CA GLU A 226 -22.34 32.15 2.71
C GLU A 226 -21.95 30.72 2.30
N ILE A 227 -20.75 30.55 1.75
CA ILE A 227 -20.23 29.26 1.32
C ILE A 227 -19.65 28.50 2.51
N THR A 228 -19.12 29.18 3.53
CA THR A 228 -18.48 28.48 4.67
C THR A 228 -19.45 27.99 5.73
N GLU A 229 -20.57 28.68 5.97
CA GLU A 229 -21.56 28.24 6.98
C GLU A 229 -22.46 27.11 6.47
N ALA A 230 -22.83 27.13 5.19
CA ALA A 230 -23.68 26.11 4.58
C ALA A 230 -22.89 24.84 4.16
N ALA A 231 -21.55 24.89 4.14
CA ALA A 231 -20.74 23.85 3.52
C ALA A 231 -20.13 22.80 4.46
N TYR A 232 -20.45 22.84 5.74
CA TYR A 232 -19.99 21.84 6.69
C TYR A 232 -20.56 20.47 6.30
N GLY A 233 -19.69 19.58 5.81
CA GLY A 233 -20.05 18.24 5.34
C GLY A 233 -20.33 18.13 3.85
N THR A 234 -20.31 19.22 3.06
CA THR A 234 -20.55 19.10 1.62
C THR A 234 -19.31 18.55 0.91
N PRO A 235 -19.45 17.54 0.05
CA PRO A 235 -18.35 17.05 -0.77
C PRO A 235 -17.75 18.17 -1.63
N LYS A 236 -16.45 18.45 -1.42
CA LYS A 236 -15.59 19.34 -2.25
C LYS A 236 -16.09 20.78 -2.43
N LEU A 237 -16.00 21.57 -1.37
CA LEU A 237 -16.25 23.01 -1.43
C LEU A 237 -15.26 23.77 -2.35
N ARG A 238 -14.02 23.30 -2.41
CA ARG A 238 -12.94 23.93 -3.19
C ARG A 238 -12.23 22.93 -4.09
N ARG A 239 -11.90 23.38 -5.31
CA ARG A 239 -10.99 22.67 -6.20
C ARG A 239 -9.57 22.91 -5.71
N ARG A 240 -8.98 21.91 -5.06
CA ARG A 240 -7.57 21.93 -4.65
C ARG A 240 -6.66 21.45 -5.76
N ARG A 241 -5.49 22.09 -5.89
CA ARG A 241 -4.41 21.54 -6.70
C ARG A 241 -3.88 20.29 -6.02
N ARG A 242 -3.18 19.49 -6.79
CA ARG A 242 -2.61 18.23 -6.31
C ARG A 242 -1.59 18.46 -5.20
N GLU A 243 -0.80 19.50 -5.35
CA GLU A 243 0.27 19.90 -4.43
C GLU A 243 -0.30 20.38 -3.08
N ASP A 244 -1.54 20.85 -3.06
CA ASP A 244 -2.20 21.32 -1.83
C ASP A 244 -2.83 20.16 -1.02
N ARG A 245 -2.67 18.90 -1.46
CA ARG A 245 -3.22 17.70 -0.80
C ARG A 245 -2.27 17.17 0.26
N LEU A 246 -2.81 16.64 1.36
CA LEU A 246 -2.00 16.10 2.44
C LEU A 246 -1.20 14.87 1.98
N TRP A 247 -1.82 13.95 1.24
CA TRP A 247 -1.11 12.78 0.71
C TRP A 247 0.11 13.17 -0.15
N PHE A 248 0.04 14.32 -0.84
CA PHE A 248 1.14 14.83 -1.65
C PHE A 248 2.28 15.31 -0.78
N GLN A 249 1.98 16.18 0.19
CA GLN A 249 2.97 16.75 1.09
C GLN A 249 3.67 15.67 1.93
N LEU A 250 2.91 14.71 2.47
CA LEU A 250 3.49 13.59 3.22
C LEU A 250 4.40 12.73 2.35
N THR A 251 4.02 12.45 1.10
CA THR A 251 4.87 11.64 0.20
C THR A 251 6.12 12.39 -0.22
N LYS A 252 6.00 13.70 -0.52
CA LYS A 252 7.14 14.57 -0.82
C LYS A 252 8.13 14.56 0.33
N ARG A 253 7.65 14.79 1.56
CA ARG A 253 8.49 14.76 2.77
C ARG A 253 9.15 13.41 3.00
N HIS A 254 8.39 12.32 2.83
CA HIS A 254 8.94 10.96 2.96
C HIS A 254 10.12 10.71 2.01
N LEU A 255 10.03 11.19 0.76
CA LEU A 255 11.10 11.08 -0.22
C LEU A 255 12.33 11.94 0.10
N GLU A 256 12.12 13.15 0.62
CA GLU A 256 13.21 14.03 1.08
C GLU A 256 14.01 13.41 2.22
N LEU A 257 13.33 12.70 3.13
CA LEU A 257 13.92 12.04 4.29
C LEU A 257 14.52 10.66 3.98
N GLU A 258 14.22 10.08 2.82
CA GLU A 258 14.68 8.74 2.47
C GLU A 258 16.20 8.71 2.24
N ASP A 259 16.89 7.71 2.78
CA ASP A 259 18.34 7.60 2.60
C ASP A 259 18.73 7.36 1.14
N LYS A 260 19.87 7.94 0.71
CA LYS A 260 20.35 7.88 -0.68
C LYS A 260 20.47 6.44 -1.21
N GLY A 261 20.76 5.47 -0.34
CA GLY A 261 20.86 4.05 -0.71
C GLY A 261 19.51 3.47 -1.11
N ARG A 262 18.46 3.71 -0.31
CA ARG A 262 17.08 3.33 -0.63
C ARG A 262 16.57 4.06 -1.86
N GLN A 263 16.86 5.36 -2.00
CA GLN A 263 16.50 6.10 -3.21
C GLN A 263 17.12 5.46 -4.46
N LYS A 264 18.42 5.12 -4.42
CA LYS A 264 19.10 4.43 -5.52
C LYS A 264 18.50 3.06 -5.81
N ALA A 265 18.23 2.26 -4.77
CA ALA A 265 17.63 0.93 -4.91
C ALA A 265 16.18 0.99 -5.45
N ARG A 266 15.42 2.02 -5.09
CA ARG A 266 14.07 2.28 -5.60
C ARG A 266 14.11 2.69 -7.07
N ASN A 267 15.00 3.62 -7.43
CA ASN A 267 15.20 4.04 -8.80
C ASN A 267 15.68 2.88 -9.70
N ALA A 268 16.62 2.08 -9.23
CA ALA A 268 17.15 0.93 -9.97
C ALA A 268 16.11 -0.18 -10.20
N ARG A 269 15.16 -0.35 -9.29
CA ARG A 269 14.08 -1.33 -9.44
C ARG A 269 13.12 -1.00 -10.59
N GLY A 270 13.04 0.26 -11.02
CA GLY A 270 12.26 0.67 -12.19
C GLY A 270 10.74 0.49 -12.08
N GLY A 271 10.22 -0.25 -11.10
CA GLY A 271 8.82 -0.65 -11.00
C GLY A 271 7.83 0.46 -10.65
N ALA A 272 6.54 0.11 -10.68
CA ALA A 272 5.44 0.97 -10.27
C ALA A 272 5.53 1.25 -8.76
N ASP A 273 5.84 2.49 -8.41
CA ASP A 273 5.97 2.97 -7.05
C ASP A 273 5.13 4.23 -6.89
N ILE A 274 4.23 4.25 -5.90
CA ILE A 274 3.32 5.37 -5.65
C ILE A 274 4.07 6.66 -5.33
N ALA A 275 5.29 6.54 -4.77
CA ALA A 275 6.10 7.70 -4.43
C ALA A 275 6.59 8.45 -5.69
N LYS A 276 6.74 7.78 -6.84
CA LYS A 276 7.07 8.44 -8.13
C LYS A 276 6.03 9.47 -8.56
N HIS A 277 4.79 9.32 -8.10
CA HIS A 277 3.71 10.26 -8.36
C HIS A 277 3.25 11.00 -7.11
N MET A 278 4.14 11.11 -6.12
CA MET A 278 3.89 11.86 -4.90
C MET A 278 2.62 11.41 -4.17
N GLY A 279 2.27 10.13 -4.21
CA GLY A 279 1.07 9.63 -3.51
C GLY A 279 -0.21 9.62 -4.35
N ASP A 280 -0.15 10.04 -5.61
CA ASP A 280 -1.28 10.06 -6.53
C ASP A 280 -1.66 8.62 -6.95
N LEU A 281 -2.80 8.14 -6.45
CA LEU A 281 -3.23 6.76 -6.64
C LEU A 281 -3.64 6.48 -8.09
N GLU A 282 -4.26 7.43 -8.79
CA GLU A 282 -4.67 7.23 -10.19
C GLU A 282 -3.44 7.06 -11.08
N ARG A 283 -2.47 7.98 -10.97
CA ARG A 283 -1.22 7.88 -11.75
C ARG A 283 -0.44 6.61 -11.44
N TYR A 284 -0.44 6.17 -10.18
CA TYR A 284 0.16 4.90 -9.79
C TYR A 284 -0.50 3.71 -10.50
N LEU A 285 -1.83 3.70 -10.60
CA LEU A 285 -2.58 2.64 -11.26
C LEU A 285 -2.33 2.65 -12.77
N ASP A 286 -2.27 3.82 -13.39
CA ASP A 286 -1.93 3.96 -14.81
C ASP A 286 -0.55 3.34 -15.11
N LEU A 287 0.48 3.67 -14.32
CA LEU A 287 1.80 3.06 -14.46
C LEU A 287 1.78 1.55 -14.26
N LYS A 288 1.01 1.07 -13.29
CA LYS A 288 0.91 -0.36 -13.01
C LYS A 288 0.26 -1.09 -14.18
N GLU A 289 -0.80 -0.52 -14.74
CA GLU A 289 -1.45 -1.06 -15.93
C GLU A 289 -0.49 -1.07 -17.12
N GLU A 290 0.24 0.02 -17.36
CA GLU A 290 1.27 0.11 -18.40
C GLU A 290 2.37 -0.93 -18.23
N ALA A 291 2.85 -1.15 -17.01
CA ALA A 291 3.86 -2.17 -16.71
C ALA A 291 3.33 -3.61 -16.91
N GLU A 292 2.04 -3.84 -16.73
CA GLU A 292 1.40 -5.14 -16.93
C GLU A 292 1.02 -5.42 -18.40
N LYS A 293 0.88 -4.40 -19.26
CA LYS A 293 0.54 -4.53 -20.69
C LYS A 293 1.39 -5.56 -21.45
N PRO A 294 2.75 -5.53 -21.40
CA PRO A 294 3.56 -6.49 -22.16
C PRO A 294 3.33 -7.93 -21.71
N ALA A 295 3.23 -8.18 -20.40
CA ALA A 295 2.96 -9.51 -19.86
C ALA A 295 1.55 -10.01 -20.24
N LYS A 296 0.54 -9.14 -20.24
CA LYS A 296 -0.82 -9.48 -20.70
C LYS A 296 -0.85 -9.78 -22.20
N LEU A 297 -0.08 -9.05 -23.01
CA LEU A 297 0.04 -9.31 -24.45
C LEU A 297 0.73 -10.64 -24.72
N GLU A 298 1.81 -10.94 -24.01
CA GLU A 298 2.53 -12.22 -24.09
C GLU A 298 1.63 -13.40 -23.69
N MET A 299 0.89 -13.28 -22.57
CA MET A 299 -0.07 -14.30 -22.13
C MET A 299 -1.21 -14.51 -23.12
N ARG A 300 -1.72 -13.43 -23.75
CA ARG A 300 -2.72 -13.54 -24.82
C ARG A 300 -2.16 -14.23 -26.06
N HIS A 301 -0.95 -13.88 -26.46
CA HIS A 301 -0.27 -14.53 -27.59
C HIS A 301 -0.05 -16.01 -27.33
N TYR A 302 0.42 -16.38 -26.13
CA TYR A 302 0.59 -17.77 -25.72
C TYR A 302 -0.74 -18.54 -25.66
N GLY A 303 -1.80 -17.93 -25.10
CA GLY A 303 -3.14 -18.52 -25.11
C GLY A 303 -3.70 -18.73 -26.52
N MET A 304 -3.41 -17.80 -27.44
CA MET A 304 -3.79 -17.92 -28.85
C MET A 304 -3.00 -19.02 -29.57
N MET A 305 -1.70 -19.18 -29.27
CA MET A 305 -0.87 -20.28 -29.80
C MET A 305 -1.34 -21.65 -29.30
N LEU A 306 -1.73 -21.77 -28.03
CA LEU A 306 -2.29 -23.02 -27.49
C LEU A 306 -3.67 -23.35 -28.07
N ALA A 307 -4.48 -22.34 -28.34
CA ALA A 307 -5.79 -22.51 -28.98
C ALA A 307 -5.70 -22.86 -30.47
N ALA A 308 -4.60 -22.53 -31.15
CA ALA A 308 -4.40 -22.80 -32.57
C ALA A 308 -4.09 -24.28 -32.88
N GLY A 309 -3.87 -25.13 -31.87
CA GLY A 309 -3.50 -26.54 -32.05
C GLY A 309 -2.13 -26.73 -32.73
N PRO A 310 -1.46 -27.87 -32.57
CA PRO A 310 -0.18 -28.09 -33.21
C PRO A 310 -0.39 -28.32 -34.71
N ALA A 311 -0.13 -27.29 -35.52
CA ALA A 311 0.25 -27.50 -36.91
C ALA A 311 1.64 -28.17 -36.90
N SER A 312 1.67 -29.49 -37.06
CA SER A 312 2.92 -30.22 -37.29
C SER A 312 3.56 -29.72 -38.58
N PRO A 313 4.85 -29.39 -38.53
CA PRO A 313 5.76 -30.07 -39.43
C PRO A 313 6.91 -30.69 -38.65
N MET A 314 7.14 -31.98 -38.92
CA MET A 314 8.35 -32.68 -38.51
C MET A 314 9.57 -31.94 -39.08
N SER A 315 10.51 -31.55 -38.21
CA SER A 315 11.86 -31.10 -38.56
C SER A 315 12.80 -31.28 -37.36
N PRO A 316 14.12 -31.44 -37.59
CA PRO A 316 14.98 -32.30 -36.79
C PRO A 316 15.29 -31.73 -35.40
N ALA A 317 15.63 -32.63 -34.48
CA ALA A 317 15.90 -32.36 -33.07
C ALA A 317 16.78 -31.12 -32.89
N SER A 318 16.31 -30.18 -32.07
CA SER A 318 17.05 -28.94 -31.85
C SER A 318 18.29 -29.21 -31.00
N PRO A 319 19.38 -28.43 -31.11
CA PRO A 319 20.58 -28.58 -30.28
C PRO A 319 20.33 -28.58 -28.77
N VAL A 320 19.17 -28.06 -28.32
CA VAL A 320 18.75 -28.07 -26.92
C VAL A 320 18.28 -29.46 -26.49
N GLU A 321 17.57 -30.20 -27.34
CA GLU A 321 17.13 -31.57 -27.06
C GLU A 321 18.33 -32.51 -27.00
N GLU A 322 19.37 -32.27 -27.82
CA GLU A 322 20.62 -33.02 -27.77
C GLU A 322 21.40 -32.78 -26.46
N VAL A 323 21.42 -31.53 -25.96
CA VAL A 323 22.03 -31.20 -24.67
C VAL A 323 21.21 -31.78 -23.50
N GLU A 324 19.88 -31.72 -23.56
CA GLU A 324 18.99 -32.30 -22.54
C GLU A 324 19.10 -33.82 -22.49
N GLN A 325 19.18 -34.49 -23.65
CA GLN A 325 19.44 -35.94 -23.74
C GLN A 325 20.83 -36.31 -23.18
N ARG A 326 21.87 -35.50 -23.44
CA ARG A 326 23.21 -35.74 -22.85
C ARG A 326 23.24 -35.52 -21.35
N VAL A 327 22.48 -34.54 -20.83
CA VAL A 327 22.30 -34.34 -19.39
C VAL A 327 21.57 -35.53 -18.76
N HIS A 328 20.53 -36.06 -19.43
CA HIS A 328 19.79 -37.24 -18.96
C HIS A 328 20.65 -38.51 -18.96
N MET A 329 21.42 -38.77 -20.02
CA MET A 329 22.36 -39.90 -20.08
C MET A 329 23.44 -39.83 -18.99
N LEU A 330 23.88 -38.63 -18.61
CA LEU A 330 24.80 -38.44 -17.50
C LEU A 330 24.14 -38.61 -16.13
N GLN A 331 22.80 -38.65 -16.02
CA GLN A 331 22.11 -38.91 -14.75
C GLN A 331 22.09 -40.40 -14.37
N GLU A 332 22.24 -41.31 -15.34
CA GLU A 332 22.11 -42.77 -15.14
C GLU A 332 23.42 -43.51 -14.82
N GLN A 333 24.59 -42.88 -14.96
CA GLN A 333 25.90 -43.50 -14.66
C GLN A 333 26.28 -43.42 -13.16
N PRO A 334 27.10 -44.30 -12.58
CA PRO A 334 27.50 -44.23 -11.17
C PRO A 334 28.25 -42.93 -10.82
N HIS A 335 28.02 -42.39 -9.61
CA HIS A 335 28.54 -41.08 -9.18
C HIS A 335 30.07 -41.05 -9.07
N THR A 336 30.73 -40.27 -9.93
CA THR A 336 32.17 -39.99 -9.85
C THR A 336 32.44 -38.48 -9.88
N ARG A 337 33.56 -38.04 -9.29
CA ARG A 337 33.98 -36.62 -9.24
C ARG A 337 34.09 -35.96 -10.64
N LYS A 338 34.38 -36.75 -11.67
CA LYS A 338 34.44 -36.32 -13.09
C LYS A 338 33.04 -36.00 -13.66
N ARG A 339 31.99 -36.69 -13.19
CA ARG A 339 30.59 -36.50 -13.60
C ARG A 339 30.02 -35.14 -13.17
N SER A 340 30.34 -34.70 -11.95
CA SER A 340 29.86 -33.42 -11.40
C SER A 340 30.43 -32.19 -12.13
N ALA A 341 31.69 -32.27 -12.60
CA ALA A 341 32.30 -31.21 -13.39
C ALA A 341 31.72 -31.15 -14.82
N ALA A 342 31.50 -32.32 -15.45
CA ALA A 342 30.88 -32.40 -16.78
C ALA A 342 29.43 -31.90 -16.78
N ALA A 343 28.63 -32.25 -15.76
CA ALA A 343 27.26 -31.78 -15.61
C ALA A 343 27.18 -30.25 -15.38
N ALA A 344 28.10 -29.69 -14.59
CA ALA A 344 28.15 -28.24 -14.37
C ALA A 344 28.52 -27.46 -15.65
N HIS A 345 29.42 -28.02 -16.47
CA HIS A 345 29.76 -27.43 -17.78
C HIS A 345 28.56 -27.43 -18.73
N LEU A 346 27.84 -28.55 -18.83
CA LEU A 346 26.66 -28.68 -19.70
C LEU A 346 25.50 -27.76 -19.27
N VAL A 347 25.26 -27.60 -17.96
CA VAL A 347 24.26 -26.64 -17.46
C VAL A 347 24.66 -25.20 -17.79
N ALA A 348 25.95 -24.86 -17.67
CA ALA A 348 26.46 -23.54 -18.00
C ALA A 348 26.38 -23.22 -19.51
N GLU A 349 26.51 -24.25 -20.35
CA GLU A 349 26.36 -24.20 -21.80
C GLU A 349 24.89 -24.04 -22.21
N ALA A 350 24.00 -24.87 -21.66
CA ALA A 350 22.55 -24.77 -21.86
C ALA A 350 22.00 -23.39 -21.46
N THR A 351 22.46 -22.84 -20.33
CA THR A 351 22.08 -21.50 -19.87
C THR A 351 22.57 -20.42 -20.85
N SER A 352 23.77 -20.59 -21.44
CA SER A 352 24.32 -19.69 -22.46
C SER A 352 23.48 -19.69 -23.73
N HIS A 353 23.09 -20.88 -24.20
CA HIS A 353 22.23 -21.04 -25.36
C HIS A 353 20.82 -20.49 -25.13
N ALA A 354 20.24 -20.69 -23.95
CA ALA A 354 18.93 -20.16 -23.59
C ALA A 354 18.90 -18.62 -23.58
N VAL A 355 19.94 -17.97 -23.04
CA VAL A 355 20.08 -16.50 -23.05
C VAL A 355 20.22 -15.98 -24.48
N THR A 356 21.04 -16.64 -25.30
CA THR A 356 21.26 -16.26 -26.70
C THR A 356 19.98 -16.42 -27.53
N ARG A 357 19.23 -17.50 -27.33
CA ARG A 357 17.95 -17.77 -28.03
C ARG A 357 16.88 -16.75 -27.63
N ARG A 358 16.75 -16.44 -26.33
CA ARG A 358 15.78 -15.46 -25.81
C ARG A 358 16.08 -14.05 -26.29
N MET A 359 17.35 -13.66 -26.35
CA MET A 359 17.73 -12.35 -26.92
C MET A 359 17.47 -12.30 -28.42
N SER A 360 17.79 -13.38 -29.16
CA SER A 360 17.55 -13.46 -30.60
C SER A 360 16.05 -13.45 -30.94
N SER A 361 15.20 -14.16 -30.20
CA SER A 361 13.75 -14.23 -30.45
C SER A 361 13.03 -12.91 -30.19
N VAL A 362 13.50 -12.13 -29.20
CA VAL A 362 12.92 -10.81 -28.87
C VAL A 362 13.35 -9.74 -29.87
N LEU A 363 14.57 -9.85 -30.42
CA LEU A 363 15.17 -8.81 -31.26
C LEU A 363 14.97 -9.05 -32.76
N ALA A 364 14.79 -10.30 -33.22
CA ALA A 364 14.61 -10.62 -34.64
C ALA A 364 13.44 -9.88 -35.32
N PRO A 365 12.27 -9.69 -34.68
CA PRO A 365 11.17 -8.94 -35.29
C PRO A 365 11.47 -7.44 -35.45
N LEU A 366 12.26 -6.86 -34.54
CA LEU A 366 12.66 -5.45 -34.55
C LEU A 366 13.73 -5.14 -35.61
N VAL A 367 14.56 -6.14 -35.91
CA VAL A 367 15.63 -6.07 -36.90
C VAL A 367 15.09 -6.24 -38.32
N ALA A 368 14.01 -7.02 -38.49
CA ALA A 368 13.39 -7.31 -39.79
C ALA A 368 12.65 -6.12 -40.42
N SER A 369 12.24 -5.12 -39.63
CA SER A 369 11.50 -3.94 -40.11
C SER A 369 12.39 -2.77 -40.56
N GLU A 370 13.70 -2.87 -40.44
CA GLU A 370 14.64 -1.77 -40.73
C GLU A 370 15.27 -1.87 -42.14
N PRO A 371 15.57 -0.73 -42.80
CA PRO A 371 16.37 -0.70 -44.02
C PRO A 371 17.71 -1.42 -43.86
N GLU A 372 18.19 -2.10 -44.90
CA GLU A 372 19.31 -3.06 -44.82
C GLU A 372 20.59 -2.48 -44.18
N HIS A 373 20.92 -1.21 -44.45
CA HIS A 373 22.08 -0.55 -43.84
C HIS A 373 21.93 -0.31 -42.33
N LYS A 374 20.70 -0.06 -41.83
CA LYS A 374 20.41 0.04 -40.39
C LYS A 374 20.34 -1.32 -39.74
N ARG A 375 19.81 -2.31 -40.46
CA ARG A 375 19.73 -3.71 -40.03
C ARG A 375 21.10 -4.26 -39.68
N ARG A 376 22.10 -4.13 -40.57
CA ARG A 376 23.48 -4.59 -40.30
C ARG A 376 24.09 -3.90 -39.08
N ARG A 377 23.90 -2.57 -38.98
CA ARG A 377 24.40 -1.80 -37.83
C ARG A 377 23.76 -2.22 -36.50
N LEU A 378 22.48 -2.59 -36.54
CA LEU A 378 21.74 -3.07 -35.37
C LEU A 378 22.15 -4.49 -35.00
N GLU A 379 22.33 -5.38 -35.98
CA GLU A 379 22.87 -6.74 -35.78
C GLU A 379 24.25 -6.69 -35.13
N ASP A 380 25.16 -5.83 -35.60
CA ASP A 380 26.48 -5.64 -34.98
C ASP A 380 26.41 -5.11 -33.55
N LEU A 381 25.43 -4.24 -33.25
CA LEU A 381 25.25 -3.69 -31.91
C LEU A 381 24.68 -4.72 -30.94
N ILE A 382 23.76 -5.56 -31.42
CA ILE A 382 23.20 -6.69 -30.68
C ILE A 382 24.29 -7.71 -30.38
N ASN A 383 25.07 -8.11 -31.39
CA ASN A 383 26.15 -9.08 -31.24
C ASN A 383 27.18 -8.60 -30.20
N ARG A 384 27.63 -7.34 -30.28
CA ARG A 384 28.53 -6.75 -29.27
C ARG A 384 27.92 -6.74 -27.87
N ARG A 385 26.61 -6.51 -27.73
CA ARG A 385 25.92 -6.50 -26.44
C ARG A 385 25.79 -7.91 -25.85
N VAL A 386 25.55 -8.91 -26.70
CA VAL A 386 25.52 -10.34 -26.32
C VAL A 386 26.90 -10.77 -25.85
N GLU A 387 27.96 -10.46 -26.62
CA GLU A 387 29.35 -10.76 -26.25
C GLU A 387 29.75 -10.10 -24.92
N GLN A 388 29.45 -8.81 -24.73
CA GLN A 388 29.70 -8.11 -23.46
C GLN A 388 29.00 -8.79 -22.29
N ARG A 389 27.76 -9.25 -22.49
CA ARG A 389 26.97 -9.88 -21.42
C ARG A 389 27.47 -11.30 -21.12
N LEU A 390 27.86 -12.06 -22.15
CA LEU A 390 28.51 -13.35 -21.99
C LEU A 390 29.84 -13.21 -21.24
N ALA A 391 30.67 -12.22 -21.59
CA ALA A 391 31.92 -11.92 -20.90
C ALA A 391 31.69 -11.54 -19.42
N GLN A 392 30.67 -10.72 -19.12
CA GLN A 392 30.30 -10.38 -17.74
C GLN A 392 29.78 -11.58 -16.93
N MET A 393 29.24 -12.61 -17.60
CA MET A 393 28.76 -13.82 -16.94
C MET A 393 29.88 -14.84 -16.68
N GLN A 394 31.03 -14.79 -17.37
CA GLN A 394 32.12 -15.75 -17.19
C GLN A 394 32.66 -15.82 -15.73
N PRO A 395 32.91 -14.70 -15.02
CA PRO A 395 33.34 -14.75 -13.62
C PRO A 395 32.28 -15.36 -12.68
N ALA A 396 31.00 -15.11 -12.97
CA ALA A 396 29.89 -15.67 -12.19
C ALA A 396 29.72 -17.17 -12.44
N LYS A 397 29.94 -17.64 -13.68
CA LYS A 397 29.97 -19.07 -14.04
C LYS A 397 31.10 -19.79 -13.32
N SER A 398 32.33 -19.25 -13.33
CA SER A 398 33.49 -19.85 -12.62
C SER A 398 33.21 -20.01 -11.13
N ARG A 399 32.71 -18.95 -10.47
CA ARG A 399 32.37 -18.99 -9.03
C ARG A 399 31.23 -19.94 -8.69
N ALA A 400 30.25 -20.10 -9.58
CA ALA A 400 29.16 -21.05 -9.37
C ALA A 400 29.64 -22.50 -9.48
N VAL A 401 30.53 -22.78 -10.44
CA VAL A 401 31.19 -24.10 -10.58
C VAL A 401 32.07 -24.42 -9.38
N GLU A 402 32.86 -23.46 -8.91
CA GLU A 402 33.68 -23.59 -7.69
C GLU A 402 32.83 -23.91 -6.44
N ARG A 403 31.78 -23.12 -6.19
CA ARG A 403 30.86 -23.34 -5.06
C ARG A 403 30.13 -24.68 -5.13
N TYR A 404 29.83 -25.15 -6.34
CA TYR A 404 29.23 -26.47 -6.54
C TYR A 404 30.24 -27.59 -6.27
N ALA A 405 31.47 -27.45 -6.75
CA ALA A 405 32.57 -28.39 -6.48
C ALA A 405 32.89 -28.48 -4.97
N GLU A 406 32.87 -27.36 -4.24
CA GLU A 406 33.01 -27.30 -2.78
C GLU A 406 31.89 -28.06 -2.07
N LYS A 407 30.64 -27.87 -2.48
CA LYS A 407 29.49 -28.59 -1.91
C LYS A 407 29.56 -30.09 -2.14
N VAL A 408 30.01 -30.53 -3.32
CA VAL A 408 30.20 -31.95 -3.63
C VAL A 408 31.34 -32.52 -2.79
N ALA A 409 32.49 -31.83 -2.70
CA ALA A 409 33.62 -32.27 -1.87
C ALA A 409 33.26 -32.37 -0.38
N ALA A 410 32.47 -31.44 0.15
CA ALA A 410 31.99 -31.48 1.53
C ALA A 410 31.07 -32.69 1.77
N LYS A 411 30.22 -33.03 0.79
CA LYS A 411 29.31 -34.19 0.87
C LYS A 411 30.08 -35.52 0.84
N ASP A 412 31.13 -35.62 0.03
CA ASP A 412 32.01 -36.81 -0.01
C ASP A 412 32.84 -36.96 1.29
N GLY A 413 33.23 -35.86 1.93
CA GLY A 413 33.93 -35.87 3.22
C GLY A 413 33.05 -36.31 4.40
N LEU A 414 31.75 -36.03 4.34
CA LEU A 414 30.75 -36.50 5.31
C LEU A 414 30.49 -38.01 5.22
N VAL A 415 30.50 -38.56 4.00
CA VAL A 415 30.32 -40.01 3.75
C VAL A 415 31.53 -40.83 4.24
N LYS A 416 32.75 -40.29 4.16
CA LYS A 416 33.95 -41.00 4.66
C LYS A 416 34.08 -41.03 6.18
N ARG A 417 33.41 -40.13 6.92
CA ARG A 417 33.40 -40.14 8.40
C ARG A 417 32.35 -41.09 8.99
N SER A 418 31.36 -41.52 8.23
CA SER A 418 30.31 -42.43 8.72
C SER A 418 30.66 -43.92 8.57
N THR A 419 31.80 -44.28 7.98
CA THR A 419 32.19 -45.68 7.72
C THR A 419 33.29 -46.23 8.64
N SER A 420 33.73 -45.48 9.64
CA SER A 420 34.63 -46.01 10.69
C SER A 420 33.82 -46.33 11.95
N ILE A 421 33.20 -47.51 11.97
CA ILE A 421 32.74 -48.15 13.21
C ILE A 421 33.93 -48.96 13.74
N PRO A 422 34.41 -48.72 14.98
CA PRO A 422 35.49 -49.51 15.54
C PRO A 422 34.95 -50.89 15.92
N SER A 423 35.65 -51.94 15.46
CA SER A 423 35.47 -53.34 15.83
C SER A 423 35.93 -53.63 17.25
#